data_AF-A0A401RTG1-F1
#
_entry.id   AF-A0A401RTG1-F1
#
_cell.length_a   1.000
_cell.length_b   1.000
_cell.length_c   1.000
_cell.angle_alpha   90.00
_cell.angle_beta   90.00
_cell.angle_gamma   90.00
#
_symmetry.space_group_name_H-M   'P 1'
#
loop_
_entity.id
_entity.type
_entity.pdbx_description
1 polymer ?
#
loop_
_entity_poly.entity_id
_entity_poly.type
_entity_poly.pdbx_seq_one_letter_code
_entity_poly.pdbx_strand_id
1 'polypeptide(L)'
;MSATDCQELEEKLLCAICLDMFSEPVTISCGHTFCLRCLRAHWDRQSPAGPFDCPNCRKLFPQRPEPLARNLLLEDMVNYLRVRSPETPLSPAAESGSCPHHRRALELYCSTDRQCICSVCTTGKHKGHDLITVEDARLQREKELMAKHEEVRRQVKKTEELIDTLKQQKISVKDCASRAQKNYGNKFAMLRKELEQVQDKVLRYIENEEQLAVEQADSALEKLERRSADLSEISLKLVTTLKSNDSLQILQFPQEIHSLNKTQQDIVLPPSDLAIENKLQGVKRALEQISILTFEDLQDCFRPPPKSLDVSESVSTDKHDPVKPLKSQPLRANLHIREPFLQSYCQLSFDVNTAHRFLSLSKGGRRVSHKETQTYPVHTERFEKDWQVMCRESFNSGQHYWEVLISSQWVYLGVTYRRISRRDASALIGRNSVSWALQLFNKSYSAWHDNQEVKLQPATYSRIGIHLDYTAGILRFYGITDTMTLIHTFQSVFTEPLYPVIWVGENVVATLCQPPLR
;
A
#
# COMPACT_ATOMS: atom_id res chain seq x y z
N MET A 1 -37.98 20.88 24.47
CA MET A 1 -38.29 21.75 23.32
C MET A 1 -39.22 22.82 23.84
N SER A 2 -38.83 24.08 23.68
CA SER A 2 -39.69 25.23 24.00
C SER A 2 -40.93 25.21 23.08
N ALA A 3 -42.02 25.88 23.44
CA ALA A 3 -43.22 25.97 22.58
C ALA A 3 -42.88 26.61 21.21
N THR A 4 -41.90 27.51 21.20
CA THR A 4 -41.32 28.15 20.01
C THR A 4 -40.57 27.16 19.11
N ASP A 5 -39.84 26.19 19.69
CA ASP A 5 -39.11 25.16 18.90
C ASP A 5 -40.06 24.20 18.18
N CYS A 6 -41.26 23.95 18.73
CA CYS A 6 -42.27 23.11 18.07
C CYS A 6 -42.91 23.83 16.88
N GLN A 7 -43.19 25.13 17.01
CA GLN A 7 -43.82 25.94 15.97
C GLN A 7 -42.91 26.13 14.75
N GLU A 8 -41.60 26.36 14.97
CA GLU A 8 -40.61 26.43 13.88
C GLU A 8 -40.41 25.09 13.13
N LEU A 9 -40.69 23.96 13.81
CA LEU A 9 -40.57 22.64 13.21
C LEU A 9 -41.82 22.28 12.39
N GLU A 10 -43.00 22.70 12.82
CA GLU A 10 -44.27 22.53 12.09
C GLU A 10 -44.24 23.28 10.75
N GLU A 11 -43.73 24.51 10.72
CA GLU A 11 -43.59 25.29 9.48
C GLU A 11 -42.65 24.63 8.45
N LYS A 12 -41.62 23.91 8.92
CA LYS A 12 -40.66 23.20 8.07
C LYS A 12 -41.19 21.87 7.52
N LEU A 13 -42.35 21.42 7.98
CA LEU A 13 -42.97 20.16 7.57
C LEU A 13 -44.22 20.36 6.70
N LEU A 14 -44.40 21.57 6.16
CA LEU A 14 -45.49 21.91 5.27
C LEU A 14 -45.15 21.63 3.81
N CYS A 15 -46.13 21.10 3.09
CA CYS A 15 -46.08 20.94 1.65
C CYS A 15 -46.30 22.29 0.96
N ALA A 16 -45.37 22.71 0.11
CA ALA A 16 -45.48 23.99 -0.59
C ALA A 16 -46.64 24.09 -1.61
N ILE A 17 -47.34 22.99 -1.90
CA ILE A 17 -48.49 22.96 -2.82
C ILE A 17 -49.82 23.07 -2.07
N CYS A 18 -50.05 22.23 -1.05
CA CYS A 18 -51.29 22.25 -0.27
C CYS A 18 -51.21 23.10 1.00
N LEU A 19 -50.00 23.58 1.35
CA LEU A 19 -49.71 24.38 2.54
C LEU A 19 -50.08 23.71 3.87
N ASP A 20 -50.18 22.38 3.84
CA ASP A 20 -50.51 21.54 4.99
C ASP A 20 -49.34 20.58 5.28
N MET A 21 -49.28 20.01 6.49
CA MET A 21 -48.26 19.05 6.88
C MET A 21 -48.20 17.89 5.89
N PHE A 22 -46.99 17.43 5.57
CA PHE A 22 -46.81 16.39 4.56
C PHE A 22 -47.68 15.15 4.80
N SER A 23 -48.36 14.71 3.75
CA SER A 23 -49.09 13.44 3.69
C SER A 23 -48.46 12.60 2.59
N GLU A 24 -47.88 11.46 2.96
CA GLU A 24 -47.01 10.64 2.10
C GLU A 24 -45.93 11.49 1.40
N PRO A 25 -45.00 12.11 2.16
CA PRO A 25 -43.96 12.97 1.59
C PRO A 25 -43.09 12.22 0.58
N VAL A 26 -42.81 12.84 -0.57
CA VAL A 26 -41.90 12.35 -1.60
C VAL A 26 -40.87 13.41 -1.93
N THR A 27 -39.59 13.02 -1.97
CA THR A 27 -38.48 13.92 -2.29
C THR A 27 -37.98 13.62 -3.70
N ILE A 28 -38.04 14.61 -4.59
CA ILE A 28 -37.56 14.49 -5.97
C ILE A 28 -36.07 14.84 -6.09
N SER A 29 -35.41 14.49 -7.20
CA SER A 29 -33.94 14.59 -7.32
C SER A 29 -33.37 16.02 -7.26
N CYS A 30 -34.20 17.06 -7.25
CA CYS A 30 -33.79 18.43 -6.93
C CYS A 30 -33.74 18.74 -5.42
N GLY A 31 -34.10 17.79 -4.56
CA GLY A 31 -34.08 17.90 -3.10
C GLY A 31 -35.36 18.45 -2.46
N HIS A 32 -36.35 18.86 -3.25
CA HIS A 32 -37.63 19.37 -2.71
C HIS A 32 -38.60 18.24 -2.39
N THR A 33 -39.38 18.42 -1.34
CA THR A 33 -40.36 17.44 -0.84
C THR A 33 -41.78 17.96 -0.94
N PHE A 34 -42.71 17.09 -1.33
CA PHE A 34 -44.14 17.37 -1.50
C PHE A 34 -44.98 16.19 -1.05
N CYS A 35 -46.28 16.39 -0.78
CA CYS A 35 -47.21 15.27 -0.67
C CYS A 35 -47.29 14.52 -2.01
N LEU A 36 -47.27 13.18 -1.99
CA LEU A 36 -47.35 12.35 -3.18
C LEU A 36 -48.50 12.76 -4.12
N ARG A 37 -49.69 13.00 -3.55
CA ARG A 37 -50.88 13.41 -4.31
C ARG A 37 -50.71 14.79 -4.94
N CYS A 38 -50.13 15.74 -4.21
CA CYS A 38 -49.95 17.11 -4.69
C CYS A 38 -48.96 17.18 -5.86
N LEU A 39 -47.86 16.42 -5.78
CA LEU A 39 -46.87 16.36 -6.84
C LEU A 39 -47.42 15.68 -8.10
N ARG A 40 -48.14 14.55 -7.94
CA ARG A 40 -48.80 13.87 -9.06
C ARG A 40 -49.80 14.79 -9.74
N ALA A 41 -50.69 15.43 -8.99
CA ALA A 41 -51.69 16.34 -9.54
C ALA A 41 -51.07 17.57 -10.26
N HIS A 42 -49.89 18.00 -9.84
CA HIS A 42 -49.15 19.06 -10.53
C HIS A 42 -48.61 18.59 -11.88
N TRP A 43 -47.97 17.41 -11.93
CA TRP A 43 -47.47 16.83 -13.18
C TRP A 43 -48.58 16.37 -14.14
N ASP A 44 -49.72 15.92 -13.62
CA ASP A 44 -50.88 15.48 -14.42
C ASP A 44 -51.56 16.65 -15.15
N ARG A 45 -51.33 17.90 -14.72
CA ARG A 45 -51.81 19.12 -15.41
C ARG A 45 -50.90 19.55 -16.57
N GLN A 46 -49.73 18.94 -16.70
CA GLN A 46 -48.76 19.24 -17.74
C GLN A 46 -48.93 18.31 -18.93
N SER A 47 -48.28 18.64 -20.05
CA SER A 47 -48.31 17.77 -21.23
C SER A 47 -47.75 16.38 -20.88
N PRO A 48 -48.42 15.27 -21.27
CA PRO A 48 -47.94 13.91 -21.01
C PRO A 48 -46.54 13.61 -21.56
N ALA A 49 -46.08 14.41 -22.54
CA ALA A 49 -44.80 14.27 -23.21
C ALA A 49 -43.63 15.02 -22.54
N GLY A 50 -43.87 15.73 -21.42
CA GLY A 50 -42.85 16.50 -20.69
C GLY A 50 -42.48 17.85 -21.34
N PRO A 51 -41.50 18.59 -20.78
CA PRO A 51 -40.76 18.29 -19.55
C PRO A 51 -41.55 18.63 -18.27
N PHE A 52 -41.35 17.83 -17.22
CA PHE A 52 -42.00 18.03 -15.93
C PHE A 52 -41.17 18.95 -15.04
N ASP A 53 -41.78 19.94 -14.38
CA ASP A 53 -41.05 20.85 -13.50
C ASP A 53 -41.25 20.57 -12.01
N CYS A 54 -40.27 21.01 -11.21
CA CYS A 54 -40.39 21.09 -9.77
C CYS A 54 -41.24 22.33 -9.37
N PRO A 55 -42.32 22.18 -8.60
CA PRO A 55 -43.16 23.29 -8.15
C PRO A 55 -42.39 24.41 -7.41
N ASN A 56 -41.29 24.08 -6.72
CA ASN A 56 -40.53 25.05 -5.92
C ASN A 56 -39.39 25.72 -6.70
N CYS A 57 -38.54 24.94 -7.37
CA CYS A 57 -37.33 25.48 -8.02
C CYS A 57 -37.39 25.47 -9.54
N ARG A 58 -38.49 24.99 -10.14
CA ARG A 58 -38.73 24.90 -11.59
C ARG A 58 -37.68 24.09 -12.36
N LYS A 59 -36.86 23.29 -11.67
CA LYS A 59 -35.93 22.35 -12.32
C LYS A 59 -36.72 21.39 -13.20
N LEU A 60 -36.34 21.30 -14.46
CA LEU A 60 -36.99 20.48 -15.48
C LEU A 60 -36.48 19.04 -15.45
N PHE A 61 -37.40 18.10 -15.59
CA PHE A 61 -37.17 16.68 -15.70
C PHE A 61 -37.65 16.21 -17.08
N PRO A 62 -36.76 15.62 -17.91
CA PRO A 62 -37.12 15.18 -19.27
C PRO A 62 -38.21 14.11 -19.28
N GLN A 63 -38.28 13.31 -18.22
CA GLN A 63 -39.27 12.24 -18.02
C GLN A 63 -39.80 12.31 -16.59
N ARG A 64 -41.02 11.82 -16.38
CA ARG A 64 -41.64 11.75 -15.05
C ARG A 64 -40.79 10.85 -14.15
N PRO A 65 -40.27 11.36 -13.03
CA PRO A 65 -39.47 10.56 -12.10
C PRO A 65 -40.35 9.52 -11.39
N GLU A 66 -40.43 8.32 -11.94
CA GLU A 66 -41.09 7.16 -11.33
C GLU A 66 -40.11 6.00 -11.17
N PRO A 67 -40.18 5.23 -10.05
CA PRO A 67 -41.10 5.37 -8.93
C PRO A 67 -40.73 6.51 -7.96
N LEU A 68 -41.74 7.20 -7.44
CA LEU A 68 -41.55 8.17 -6.35
C LEU A 68 -41.42 7.43 -5.01
N ALA A 69 -40.22 7.44 -4.44
CA ALA A 69 -39.97 6.86 -3.13
C ALA A 69 -40.51 7.78 -2.01
N ARG A 70 -41.21 7.20 -1.04
CA ARG A 70 -41.70 7.90 0.16
C ARG A 70 -40.52 8.24 1.09
N ASN A 71 -40.55 9.45 1.62
CA ASN A 71 -39.60 9.90 2.64
C ASN A 71 -40.14 9.54 4.03
N LEU A 72 -39.87 8.30 4.45
CA LEU A 72 -40.38 7.74 5.70
C LEU A 72 -39.98 8.56 6.94
N LEU A 73 -38.82 9.22 6.91
CA LEU A 73 -38.36 10.05 8.02
C LEU A 73 -39.23 11.29 8.20
N LEU A 74 -39.58 11.99 7.12
CA LEU A 74 -40.48 13.13 7.19
C LEU A 74 -41.90 12.71 7.56
N GLU A 75 -42.31 11.52 7.14
CA GLU A 75 -43.60 10.93 7.51
C GLU A 75 -43.68 10.66 9.03
N ASP A 76 -42.63 10.06 9.60
CA ASP A 76 -42.53 9.81 11.04
C ASP A 76 -42.51 11.12 11.85
N MET A 77 -41.83 12.16 11.36
CA MET A 77 -41.79 13.48 11.99
C MET A 77 -43.15 14.17 12.00
N VAL A 78 -43.92 14.09 10.90
CA VAL A 78 -45.28 14.63 10.83
C VAL A 78 -46.20 13.88 11.79
N ASN A 79 -46.10 12.55 11.85
CA ASN A 79 -46.92 11.73 12.75
C ASN A 79 -46.61 12.04 14.22
N TYR A 80 -45.34 12.22 14.57
CA TYR A 80 -44.92 12.62 15.92
C TYR A 80 -45.53 13.95 16.36
N LEU A 81 -45.64 14.93 15.46
CA LEU A 81 -46.23 16.24 15.76
C LEU A 81 -47.75 16.22 15.79
N ARG A 82 -48.40 15.46 14.90
CA ARG A 82 -49.88 15.27 14.92
C ARG A 82 -50.38 14.66 16.23
N VAL A 83 -49.56 13.80 16.86
CA VAL A 83 -49.86 13.20 18.17
C VAL A 83 -49.69 14.21 19.33
N ARG A 84 -49.05 15.36 19.08
CA ARG A 84 -48.75 16.40 20.08
C ARG A 84 -49.64 17.63 20.03
N SER A 85 -50.42 17.84 18.98
CA SER A 85 -51.38 18.94 18.94
C SER A 85 -52.48 18.70 19.99
N PRO A 86 -52.72 19.63 20.94
CA PRO A 86 -53.89 19.56 21.81
C PRO A 86 -55.15 19.61 20.95
N GLU A 87 -56.05 18.67 21.18
CA GLU A 87 -57.30 18.51 20.43
C GLU A 87 -58.09 19.82 20.31
N THR A 88 -58.51 20.18 19.09
CA THR A 88 -59.74 20.93 18.87
C THR A 88 -60.88 19.93 18.66
N PRO A 89 -62.02 20.06 19.38
CA PRO A 89 -62.99 18.98 19.49
C PRO A 89 -64.02 19.03 18.36
N LEU A 90 -64.08 17.96 17.57
CA LEU A 90 -65.25 17.58 16.76
C LEU A 90 -65.59 16.12 17.07
N SER A 91 -66.29 15.95 18.19
CA SER A 91 -67.46 15.07 18.42
C SER A 91 -67.37 13.55 18.04
N PRO A 92 -68.21 12.70 18.63
CA PRO A 92 -67.75 11.48 19.29
C PRO A 92 -67.89 10.23 18.41
N ALA A 93 -66.83 9.45 18.34
CA ALA A 93 -66.93 8.02 18.10
C ALA A 93 -66.31 7.29 19.31
N ALA A 94 -67.14 7.00 20.31
CA ALA A 94 -66.95 5.78 21.09
C ALA A 94 -66.89 4.62 20.07
N GLU A 95 -65.92 3.71 20.13
CA GLU A 95 -65.93 2.58 21.04
C GLU A 95 -64.55 1.89 21.01
N SER A 96 -63.77 1.97 22.08
CA SER A 96 -62.67 1.02 22.37
C SER A 96 -62.33 0.91 23.86
N GLY A 97 -63.18 1.46 24.75
CA GLY A 97 -63.01 1.37 26.21
C GLY A 97 -63.88 0.32 26.90
N SER A 98 -64.74 -0.39 26.16
CA SER A 98 -65.76 -1.29 26.71
C SER A 98 -65.60 -2.72 26.21
N CYS A 99 -65.76 -3.69 27.10
CA CYS A 99 -65.69 -5.11 26.81
C CYS A 99 -66.74 -5.52 25.77
N PRO A 100 -66.36 -6.19 24.66
CA PRO A 100 -67.28 -6.58 23.60
C PRO A 100 -68.45 -7.46 24.07
N HIS A 101 -68.23 -8.27 25.10
CA HIS A 101 -69.22 -9.23 25.61
C HIS A 101 -70.07 -8.70 26.75
N HIS A 102 -69.52 -7.84 27.60
CA HIS A 102 -70.18 -7.38 28.82
C HIS A 102 -70.54 -5.89 28.79
N ARG A 103 -70.09 -5.16 27.76
CA ARG A 103 -70.26 -3.71 27.57
C ARG A 103 -69.84 -2.86 28.78
N ARG A 104 -68.94 -3.39 29.63
CA ARG A 104 -68.35 -2.73 30.79
C ARG A 104 -66.94 -2.24 30.49
N ALA A 105 -66.48 -1.21 31.20
CA ALA A 105 -65.14 -0.66 31.03
C ALA A 105 -64.04 -1.73 31.15
N LEU A 106 -63.03 -1.62 30.31
CA LEU A 106 -61.83 -2.46 30.33
C LEU A 106 -60.84 -1.90 31.36
N GLU A 107 -60.92 -2.38 32.59
CA GLU A 107 -60.12 -1.87 33.74
C GLU A 107 -58.93 -2.77 34.09
N LEU A 108 -58.91 -4.01 33.58
CA LEU A 108 -57.89 -5.01 33.89
C LEU A 108 -57.16 -5.48 32.63
N TYR A 109 -55.92 -5.90 32.75
CA TYR A 109 -55.12 -6.48 31.68
C TYR A 109 -54.73 -7.91 32.04
N CYS A 110 -55.01 -8.85 31.14
CA CYS A 110 -54.59 -10.23 31.29
C CYS A 110 -53.21 -10.42 30.66
N SER A 111 -52.18 -10.62 31.49
CA SER A 111 -50.80 -10.87 31.03
C SER A 111 -50.67 -12.17 30.22
N THR A 112 -51.49 -13.17 30.55
CA THR A 112 -51.50 -14.49 29.89
C THR A 112 -52.03 -14.41 28.45
N ASP A 113 -53.13 -13.69 28.23
CA ASP A 113 -53.78 -13.59 26.91
C ASP A 113 -53.47 -12.27 26.18
N ARG A 114 -52.70 -11.38 26.81
CA ARG A 114 -52.25 -10.08 26.30
C ARG A 114 -53.37 -9.15 25.82
N GLN A 115 -54.46 -9.07 26.59
CA GLN A 115 -55.62 -8.25 26.24
C GLN A 115 -56.22 -7.55 27.47
N CYS A 116 -56.81 -6.36 27.25
CA CYS A 116 -57.58 -5.67 28.27
C CYS A 116 -58.96 -6.34 28.43
N ILE A 117 -59.41 -6.53 29.67
CA ILE A 117 -60.64 -7.21 30.04
C ILE A 117 -61.42 -6.38 31.07
N CYS A 118 -62.73 -6.59 31.17
CA CYS A 118 -63.55 -6.00 32.24
C CYS A 118 -63.59 -6.90 33.48
N SER A 119 -64.03 -6.35 34.62
CA SER A 119 -64.16 -7.07 35.90
C SER A 119 -64.98 -8.37 35.82
N VAL A 120 -65.97 -8.47 34.92
CA VAL A 120 -66.80 -9.68 34.74
C VAL A 120 -66.03 -10.82 34.07
N CYS A 121 -65.12 -10.50 33.14
CA CYS A 121 -64.31 -11.48 32.42
C CYS A 121 -63.41 -12.31 33.34
N THR A 122 -63.05 -11.76 34.51
CA THR A 122 -62.20 -12.41 35.52
C THR A 122 -62.87 -13.64 36.16
N THR A 123 -64.20 -13.61 36.27
CA THR A 123 -64.99 -14.69 36.87
C THR A 123 -65.34 -15.80 35.88
N GLY A 124 -65.17 -15.54 34.58
CA GLY A 124 -65.46 -16.46 33.49
C GLY A 124 -64.18 -16.96 32.81
N LYS A 125 -63.92 -16.45 31.60
CA LYS A 125 -62.87 -16.96 30.71
C LYS A 125 -61.43 -16.76 31.22
N HIS A 126 -61.19 -15.76 32.06
CA HIS A 126 -59.85 -15.42 32.57
C HIS A 126 -59.65 -15.80 34.04
N LYS A 127 -60.41 -16.80 34.52
CA LYS A 127 -60.33 -17.25 35.91
C LYS A 127 -59.00 -17.96 36.16
N GLY A 128 -58.19 -17.40 37.04
CA GLY A 128 -56.87 -17.94 37.39
C GLY A 128 -55.73 -17.50 36.46
N HIS A 129 -55.98 -16.57 35.54
CA HIS A 129 -54.92 -15.93 34.75
C HIS A 129 -54.27 -14.80 35.55
N ASP A 130 -53.06 -14.39 35.14
CA ASP A 130 -52.37 -13.25 35.75
C ASP A 130 -53.02 -11.94 35.28
N LEU A 131 -53.65 -11.24 36.23
CA LEU A 131 -54.43 -10.03 35.98
C LEU A 131 -53.82 -8.86 36.75
N ILE A 132 -53.47 -7.81 36.02
CA ILE A 132 -53.02 -6.54 36.57
C ILE A 132 -53.98 -5.43 36.13
N THR A 133 -53.89 -4.24 36.71
CA THR A 133 -54.68 -3.10 36.22
C THR A 133 -54.19 -2.68 34.84
N VAL A 134 -55.05 -2.06 34.03
CA VAL A 134 -54.64 -1.50 32.73
C VAL A 134 -53.55 -0.44 32.93
N GLU A 135 -53.62 0.34 34.00
CA GLU A 135 -52.62 1.33 34.38
C GLU A 135 -51.26 0.70 34.69
N ASP A 136 -51.21 -0.41 35.45
CA ASP A 136 -49.98 -1.14 35.75
C ASP A 136 -49.39 -1.79 34.50
N ALA A 137 -50.24 -2.39 33.65
CA ALA A 137 -49.82 -2.96 32.37
C ALA A 137 -49.24 -1.91 31.43
N ARG A 138 -49.87 -0.73 31.38
CA ARG A 138 -49.37 0.42 30.62
C ARG A 138 -48.00 0.85 31.14
N LEU A 139 -47.85 1.03 32.46
CA LEU A 139 -46.57 1.47 33.05
C LEU A 139 -45.45 0.45 32.80
N GLN A 140 -45.73 -0.85 32.93
CA GLN A 140 -44.78 -1.90 32.59
C GLN A 140 -44.40 -1.85 31.11
N ARG A 141 -45.38 -1.67 30.22
CA ARG A 141 -45.14 -1.62 28.79
C ARG A 141 -44.37 -0.37 28.36
N GLU A 142 -44.66 0.77 28.95
CA GLU A 142 -43.91 2.02 28.77
C GLU A 142 -42.45 1.83 29.18
N LYS A 143 -42.19 1.20 30.34
CA LYS A 143 -40.83 0.89 30.80
C LYS A 143 -40.09 -0.02 29.84
N GLU A 144 -40.73 -1.07 29.33
CA GLU A 144 -40.15 -1.97 28.32
C GLU A 144 -39.84 -1.25 27.00
N LEU A 145 -40.76 -0.39 26.53
CA LEU A 145 -40.57 0.38 25.30
C LEU A 145 -39.45 1.42 25.45
N MET A 146 -39.35 2.07 26.60
CA MET A 146 -38.26 3.00 26.92
C MET A 146 -36.90 2.28 26.93
N ALA A 147 -36.82 1.07 27.50
CA ALA A 147 -35.59 0.27 27.47
C ALA A 147 -35.21 -0.14 26.03
N LYS A 148 -36.20 -0.53 25.20
CA LYS A 148 -35.97 -0.83 23.78
C LYS A 148 -35.54 0.38 22.98
N HIS A 149 -36.15 1.54 23.25
CA HIS A 149 -35.79 2.80 22.61
C HIS A 149 -34.33 3.16 22.89
N GLU A 150 -33.88 3.02 24.15
CA GLU A 150 -32.49 3.31 24.51
C GLU A 150 -31.50 2.34 23.83
N GLU A 151 -31.86 1.07 23.72
CA GLU A 151 -31.05 0.08 23.00
C GLU A 151 -30.95 0.41 21.51
N VAL A 152 -32.06 0.76 20.85
CA VAL A 152 -32.05 1.19 19.44
C VAL A 152 -31.22 2.46 19.27
N ARG A 153 -31.38 3.45 20.16
CA ARG A 153 -30.58 4.69 20.15
C ARG A 153 -29.09 4.38 20.25
N ARG A 154 -28.68 3.45 21.11
CA ARG A 154 -27.29 3.00 21.25
C ARG A 154 -26.78 2.33 19.97
N GLN A 155 -27.59 1.51 19.30
CA GLN A 155 -27.24 0.88 18.03
C GLN A 155 -27.10 1.90 16.89
N VAL A 156 -27.97 2.89 16.81
CA VAL A 156 -27.88 3.99 15.84
C VAL A 156 -26.56 4.73 16.02
N LYS A 157 -26.24 5.17 17.24
CA LYS A 157 -24.97 5.87 17.52
C LYS A 157 -23.75 5.05 17.13
N LYS A 158 -23.74 3.75 17.46
CA LYS A 158 -22.63 2.84 17.09
C LYS A 158 -22.51 2.68 15.57
N THR A 159 -23.63 2.68 14.85
CA THR A 159 -23.65 2.59 13.39
C THR A 159 -23.14 3.87 12.74
N GLU A 160 -23.50 5.04 13.27
CA GLU A 160 -22.97 6.34 12.84
C GLU A 160 -21.44 6.43 13.02
N GLU A 161 -20.91 5.99 14.16
CA GLU A 161 -19.46 5.92 14.43
C GLU A 161 -18.73 5.02 13.40
N LEU A 162 -19.32 3.89 13.03
CA LEU A 162 -18.79 2.99 12.00
C LEU A 162 -18.83 3.63 10.60
N ILE A 163 -19.91 4.34 10.27
CA ILE A 163 -20.04 5.06 9.00
C ILE A 163 -18.93 6.11 8.87
N ASP A 164 -18.68 6.89 9.92
CA ASP A 164 -17.64 7.93 9.90
C ASP A 164 -16.24 7.32 9.82
N THR A 165 -16.01 6.22 10.53
CA THR A 165 -14.76 5.44 10.42
C THR A 165 -14.54 4.96 8.99
N LEU A 166 -15.56 4.39 8.33
CA LEU A 166 -15.46 3.93 6.95
C LEU A 166 -15.23 5.08 5.95
N LYS A 167 -15.88 6.22 6.16
CA LYS A 167 -15.63 7.43 5.35
C LYS A 167 -14.18 7.90 5.48
N GLN A 168 -13.63 7.93 6.70
CA GLN A 168 -12.23 8.30 6.92
C GLN A 168 -11.27 7.28 6.29
N GLN A 169 -11.55 5.97 6.43
CA GLN A 169 -10.76 4.92 5.78
C GLN A 169 -10.75 5.07 4.26
N LYS A 170 -11.91 5.35 3.64
CA LYS A 170 -12.02 5.60 2.19
C LYS A 170 -11.11 6.76 1.75
N ILE A 171 -11.12 7.87 2.47
CA ILE A 171 -10.27 9.03 2.18
C ILE A 171 -8.79 8.66 2.35
N SER A 172 -8.44 8.02 3.47
CA SER A 172 -7.06 7.59 3.75
C SER A 172 -6.51 6.63 2.69
N VAL A 173 -7.31 5.69 2.20
CA VAL A 173 -6.93 4.78 1.11
C VAL A 173 -6.68 5.56 -0.17
N LYS A 174 -7.57 6.50 -0.52
CA LYS A 174 -7.41 7.36 -1.71
C LYS A 174 -6.12 8.18 -1.63
N ASP A 175 -5.86 8.83 -0.49
CA ASP A 175 -4.67 9.64 -0.30
C ASP A 175 -3.40 8.78 -0.32
N CYS A 176 -3.44 7.57 0.25
CA CYS A 176 -2.33 6.63 0.18
C CYS A 176 -2.04 6.21 -1.26
N ALA A 177 -3.07 5.92 -2.05
CA ALA A 177 -2.93 5.58 -3.46
C ALA A 177 -2.33 6.75 -4.26
N SER A 178 -2.82 7.98 -4.07
CA SER A 178 -2.27 9.17 -4.74
C SER A 178 -0.83 9.46 -4.35
N ARG A 179 -0.45 9.30 -3.07
CA ARG A 179 0.95 9.42 -2.64
C ARG A 179 1.85 8.36 -3.29
N ALA A 180 1.39 7.10 -3.35
CA ALA A 180 2.13 6.03 -4.00
C ALA A 180 2.32 6.32 -5.50
N GLN A 181 1.25 6.69 -6.21
CA GLN A 181 1.30 7.08 -7.62
C GLN A 181 2.32 8.19 -7.87
N LYS A 182 2.30 9.25 -7.06
CA LYS A 182 3.26 10.35 -7.18
C LYS A 182 4.70 9.91 -6.90
N ASN A 183 4.92 9.10 -5.86
CA ASN A 183 6.25 8.61 -5.50
C ASN A 183 6.87 7.77 -6.62
N TYR A 184 6.13 6.75 -7.10
CA TYR A 184 6.63 5.90 -8.18
C TYR A 184 6.73 6.66 -9.51
N GLY A 185 5.76 7.52 -9.83
CA GLY A 185 5.82 8.39 -11.00
C GLY A 185 7.08 9.26 -11.02
N ASN A 186 7.44 9.85 -9.88
CA ASN A 186 8.67 10.63 -9.74
C ASN A 186 9.94 9.78 -9.88
N LYS A 187 9.97 8.58 -9.29
CA LYS A 187 11.11 7.66 -9.42
C LYS A 187 11.34 7.24 -10.87
N PHE A 188 10.28 6.90 -11.61
CA PHE A 188 10.37 6.59 -13.04
C PHE A 188 10.78 7.82 -13.86
N ALA A 189 10.28 9.00 -13.54
CA ALA A 189 10.69 10.23 -14.23
C ALA A 189 12.18 10.54 -14.03
N MET A 190 12.69 10.36 -12.81
CA MET A 190 14.12 10.53 -12.51
C MET A 190 14.97 9.50 -13.28
N LEU A 191 14.56 8.23 -13.30
CA LEU A 191 15.28 7.19 -14.04
C LEU A 191 15.31 7.46 -15.54
N ARG A 192 14.19 7.87 -16.15
CA ARG A 192 14.16 8.26 -17.57
C ARG A 192 15.14 9.40 -17.86
N LYS A 193 15.13 10.45 -17.03
CA LYS A 193 16.04 11.59 -17.19
C LYS A 193 17.51 11.18 -17.10
N GLU A 194 17.86 10.27 -16.19
CA GLU A 194 19.23 9.76 -16.08
C GLU A 194 19.63 8.90 -17.29
N LEU A 195 18.71 8.06 -17.78
CA LEU A 195 18.94 7.25 -18.98
C LEU A 195 19.12 8.12 -20.24
N GLU A 196 18.30 9.17 -20.41
CA GLU A 196 18.44 10.16 -21.48
C GLU A 196 19.80 10.86 -21.41
N GLN A 197 20.25 11.28 -20.22
CA GLN A 197 21.58 11.89 -20.06
C GLN A 197 22.72 10.92 -20.40
N VAL A 198 22.60 9.64 -20.05
CA VAL A 198 23.60 8.62 -20.42
C VAL A 198 23.60 8.41 -21.93
N GLN A 199 22.42 8.34 -22.56
CA GLN A 199 22.28 8.23 -24.01
C GLN A 199 22.99 9.39 -24.72
N ASP A 200 22.72 10.64 -24.32
CA ASP A 200 23.35 11.83 -24.91
C ASP A 200 24.88 11.86 -24.72
N LYS A 201 25.39 11.29 -23.62
CA LYS A 201 26.84 11.18 -23.40
C LYS A 201 27.47 10.13 -24.31
N VAL A 202 26.80 8.99 -24.50
CA VAL A 202 27.28 7.91 -25.37
C VAL A 202 27.30 8.35 -26.83
N LEU A 203 26.24 9.01 -27.31
CA LEU A 203 26.17 9.50 -28.69
C LEU A 203 27.27 10.53 -28.97
N ARG A 204 27.42 11.54 -28.10
CA ARG A 204 28.51 12.53 -28.23
C ARG A 204 29.90 11.91 -28.17
N TYR A 205 30.08 10.85 -27.38
CA TYR A 205 31.35 10.15 -27.33
C TYR A 205 31.69 9.46 -28.67
N ILE A 206 30.70 8.81 -29.28
CA ILE A 206 30.84 8.16 -30.60
C ILE A 206 31.17 9.20 -31.67
N GLU A 207 30.39 10.29 -31.73
CA GLU A 207 30.62 11.40 -32.69
C GLU A 207 32.04 11.98 -32.57
N ASN A 208 32.53 12.18 -31.34
CA ASN A 208 33.87 12.72 -31.14
C ASN A 208 35.00 11.75 -31.54
N GLU A 209 34.88 10.45 -31.25
CA GLU A 209 35.89 9.46 -31.66
C GLU A 209 35.88 9.26 -33.18
N GLU A 210 34.71 9.28 -33.81
CA GLU A 210 34.56 9.28 -35.27
C GLU A 210 35.28 10.49 -35.88
N GLN A 211 34.97 11.70 -35.40
CA GLN A 211 35.56 12.92 -35.91
C GLN A 211 37.09 12.91 -35.77
N LEU A 212 37.62 12.47 -34.62
CA LEU A 212 39.07 12.36 -34.41
C LEU A 212 39.72 11.36 -35.38
N ALA A 213 39.08 10.22 -35.64
CA ALA A 213 39.60 9.23 -36.59
C ALA A 213 39.59 9.74 -38.03
N VAL A 214 38.54 10.49 -38.42
CA VAL A 214 38.45 11.14 -39.73
C VAL A 214 39.56 12.18 -39.90
N GLU A 215 39.75 13.07 -38.92
CA GLU A 215 40.82 14.08 -38.95
C GLU A 215 42.23 13.45 -39.07
N GLN A 216 42.47 12.33 -38.38
CA GLN A 216 43.72 11.59 -38.51
C GLN A 216 43.88 10.96 -39.91
N ALA A 217 42.81 10.41 -40.48
CA ALA A 217 42.82 9.84 -41.81
C ALA A 217 43.06 10.90 -42.89
N ASP A 218 42.40 12.06 -42.81
CA ASP A 218 42.60 13.18 -43.73
C ASP A 218 44.04 13.69 -43.68
N SER A 219 44.62 13.84 -42.49
CA SER A 219 46.03 14.24 -42.34
C SER A 219 47.01 13.22 -42.95
N ALA A 220 46.73 11.92 -42.81
CA ALA A 220 47.53 10.87 -43.42
C ALA A 220 47.38 10.86 -44.95
N LEU A 221 46.16 11.07 -45.45
CA LEU A 221 45.85 11.15 -46.87
C LEU A 221 46.58 12.31 -47.54
N GLU A 222 46.52 13.52 -46.97
CA GLU A 222 47.25 14.67 -47.51
C GLU A 222 48.77 14.43 -47.60
N LYS A 223 49.36 13.77 -46.59
CA LYS A 223 50.79 13.42 -46.59
C LYS A 223 51.13 12.44 -47.71
N LEU A 224 50.27 11.45 -47.95
CA LEU A 224 50.44 10.46 -49.01
C LEU A 224 50.26 11.09 -50.40
N GLU A 225 49.27 11.97 -50.58
CA GLU A 225 49.04 12.69 -51.84
C GLU A 225 50.24 13.59 -52.19
N ARG A 226 50.75 14.37 -51.23
CA ARG A 226 51.97 15.17 -51.41
C ARG A 226 53.16 14.31 -51.83
N ARG A 227 53.39 13.19 -51.14
CA ARG A 227 54.45 12.24 -51.49
C ARG A 227 54.27 11.67 -52.89
N SER A 228 53.05 11.33 -53.29
CA SER A 228 52.75 10.81 -54.62
C SER A 228 53.09 11.84 -55.71
N ALA A 229 52.78 13.12 -55.47
CA ALA A 229 53.14 14.21 -56.37
C ALA A 229 54.68 14.37 -56.48
N ASP A 230 55.40 14.40 -55.35
CA ASP A 230 56.86 14.51 -55.31
C ASP A 230 57.54 13.35 -56.07
N LEU A 231 57.08 12.11 -55.85
CA LEU A 231 57.60 10.93 -56.53
C LEU A 231 57.31 10.97 -58.04
N SER A 232 56.14 11.47 -58.44
CA SER A 232 55.78 11.62 -59.84
C SER A 232 56.67 12.65 -60.54
N GLU A 233 56.95 13.78 -59.87
CA GLU A 233 57.84 14.82 -60.40
C GLU A 233 59.27 14.28 -60.59
N ILE A 234 59.79 13.55 -59.61
CA ILE A 234 61.14 12.98 -59.65
C ILE A 234 61.25 11.88 -60.70
N SER A 235 60.21 11.05 -60.85
CA SER A 235 60.15 10.07 -61.93
C SER A 235 60.24 10.76 -63.30
N LEU A 236 59.54 11.88 -63.48
CA LEU A 236 59.57 12.65 -64.73
C LEU A 236 60.95 13.27 -64.99
N LYS A 237 61.59 13.82 -63.95
CA LYS A 237 62.98 14.32 -64.01
C LYS A 237 63.95 13.19 -64.38
N LEU A 238 63.85 12.03 -63.74
CA LEU A 238 64.68 10.86 -64.01
C LEU A 238 64.59 10.45 -65.49
N VAL A 239 63.38 10.29 -66.02
CA VAL A 239 63.17 9.91 -67.43
C VAL A 239 63.74 10.98 -68.38
N THR A 240 63.67 12.25 -68.01
CA THR A 240 64.20 13.36 -68.83
C THR A 240 65.73 13.37 -68.83
N THR A 241 66.36 13.22 -67.66
CA THR A 241 67.82 13.16 -67.52
C THR A 241 68.41 11.93 -68.20
N LEU A 242 67.72 10.78 -68.19
CA LEU A 242 68.16 9.59 -68.93
C LEU A 242 68.10 9.77 -70.45
N LYS A 243 67.31 10.73 -70.96
CA LYS A 243 67.22 11.04 -72.39
C LYS A 243 68.26 12.09 -72.83
N SER A 244 68.76 12.93 -71.93
CA SER A 244 69.87 13.82 -72.22
C SER A 244 71.19 13.05 -72.10
N ASN A 245 72.00 12.99 -73.15
CA ASN A 245 73.30 12.29 -73.16
C ASN A 245 74.38 13.00 -72.29
N ASP A 246 73.99 13.73 -71.25
CA ASP A 246 74.89 14.46 -70.35
C ASP A 246 75.33 13.54 -69.19
N SER A 247 76.57 13.06 -69.27
CA SER A 247 77.15 12.13 -68.30
C SER A 247 77.26 12.71 -66.88
N LEU A 248 77.36 14.04 -66.73
CA LEU A 248 77.47 14.67 -65.41
C LEU A 248 76.11 14.75 -64.70
N GLN A 249 75.02 15.03 -65.43
CA GLN A 249 73.67 15.06 -64.86
C GLN A 249 73.21 13.67 -64.38
N ILE A 250 73.54 12.62 -65.14
CA ILE A 250 73.21 11.23 -64.79
C ILE A 250 73.90 10.80 -63.48
N LEU A 251 75.16 11.21 -63.28
CA LEU A 251 75.93 10.85 -62.09
C LEU A 251 75.50 11.62 -60.82
N GLN A 252 74.85 12.79 -60.95
CA GLN A 252 74.43 13.64 -59.82
C GLN A 252 73.02 13.34 -59.29
N PHE A 253 72.17 12.66 -60.06
CA PHE A 253 70.79 12.30 -59.69
C PHE A 253 70.59 11.48 -58.38
N PRO A 254 71.52 10.60 -57.92
CA PRO A 254 71.29 9.73 -56.75
C PRO A 254 71.02 10.45 -55.42
N GLN A 255 71.41 11.71 -55.26
CA GLN A 255 71.27 12.44 -53.99
C GLN A 255 69.81 12.82 -53.67
N GLU A 256 68.97 13.08 -54.67
CA GLU A 256 67.56 13.45 -54.48
C GLU A 256 66.68 12.27 -54.04
N ILE A 257 67.01 11.05 -54.48
CA ILE A 257 66.28 9.82 -54.13
C ILE A 257 66.44 9.49 -52.64
N HIS A 258 67.61 9.72 -52.05
CA HIS A 258 67.88 9.39 -50.66
C HIS A 258 67.08 10.23 -49.65
N SER A 259 66.75 11.49 -49.97
CA SER A 259 65.91 12.34 -49.13
C SER A 259 64.46 11.85 -48.99
N LEU A 260 63.89 11.21 -50.01
CA LEU A 260 62.48 10.77 -50.02
C LEU A 260 62.23 9.46 -49.27
N ASN A 261 63.25 8.60 -49.23
CA ASN A 261 63.20 7.36 -48.46
C ASN A 261 63.11 7.65 -46.96
N LYS A 262 63.65 8.79 -46.49
CA LYS A 262 63.56 9.22 -45.09
C LYS A 262 62.13 9.63 -44.71
N THR A 263 61.39 10.28 -45.61
CA THR A 263 59.98 10.69 -45.42
C THR A 263 59.00 9.51 -45.38
N GLN A 264 59.43 8.29 -45.73
CA GLN A 264 58.57 7.08 -45.70
C GLN A 264 58.33 6.55 -44.29
N GLN A 265 59.27 6.78 -43.37
CA GLN A 265 59.21 6.22 -42.02
C GLN A 265 58.26 6.98 -41.07
N ASP A 266 57.79 8.16 -41.45
CA ASP A 266 56.96 9.05 -40.60
C ASP A 266 55.44 8.97 -40.86
N ILE A 267 54.97 8.16 -41.81
CA ILE A 267 53.54 8.04 -42.11
C ILE A 267 52.93 6.90 -41.30
N VAL A 268 52.25 7.25 -40.20
CA VAL A 268 51.45 6.32 -39.40
C VAL A 268 50.01 6.33 -39.90
N LEU A 269 49.48 5.15 -40.26
CA LEU A 269 48.10 4.97 -40.67
C LEU A 269 47.18 4.83 -39.44
N PRO A 270 45.99 5.44 -39.44
CA PRO A 270 45.03 5.21 -38.37
C PRO A 270 44.51 3.76 -38.40
N PRO A 271 44.15 3.19 -37.23
CA PRO A 271 43.59 1.85 -37.15
C PRO A 271 42.23 1.77 -37.88
N SER A 272 42.00 0.68 -38.62
CA SER A 272 40.80 0.46 -39.44
C SER A 272 39.53 0.15 -38.63
N ASP A 273 39.67 -0.17 -37.34
CA ASP A 273 38.57 -0.53 -36.47
C ASP A 273 38.60 0.36 -35.22
N LEU A 274 37.63 1.26 -35.12
CA LEU A 274 37.42 2.11 -33.97
C LEU A 274 36.97 1.19 -32.82
N ALA A 275 37.84 0.91 -31.86
CA ALA A 275 37.58 0.05 -30.70
C ALA A 275 36.55 0.64 -29.69
N ILE A 276 35.55 1.36 -30.19
CA ILE A 276 34.43 1.99 -29.49
C ILE A 276 33.66 0.93 -28.70
N GLU A 277 33.42 -0.27 -29.28
CA GLU A 277 32.70 -1.34 -28.59
C GLU A 277 33.39 -1.80 -27.31
N ASN A 278 34.73 -1.87 -27.30
CA ASN A 278 35.50 -2.26 -26.13
C ASN A 278 35.39 -1.23 -25.01
N LYS A 279 35.37 0.06 -25.34
CA LYS A 279 35.22 1.16 -24.37
C LYS A 279 33.78 1.29 -23.85
N LEU A 280 32.77 0.95 -24.65
CA LEU A 280 31.35 1.04 -24.28
C LEU A 280 30.76 -0.25 -23.66
N GLN A 281 31.54 -1.33 -23.50
CA GLN A 281 31.08 -2.57 -22.88
C GLN A 281 30.46 -2.40 -21.48
N GLY A 282 30.93 -1.41 -20.71
CA GLY A 282 30.36 -1.10 -19.40
C GLY A 282 28.90 -0.62 -19.48
N VAL A 283 28.58 0.20 -20.49
CA VAL A 283 27.22 0.72 -20.73
C VAL A 283 26.31 -0.41 -21.23
N LYS A 284 26.79 -1.22 -22.17
CA LYS A 284 26.05 -2.39 -22.70
C LYS A 284 25.61 -3.32 -21.57
N ARG A 285 26.54 -3.71 -20.68
CA ARG A 285 26.24 -4.57 -19.53
C ARG A 285 25.22 -3.94 -18.57
N ALA A 286 25.32 -2.63 -18.32
CA ALA A 286 24.38 -1.95 -17.45
C ALA A 286 22.95 -1.93 -18.02
N LEU A 287 22.80 -1.71 -19.33
CA LEU A 287 21.51 -1.70 -20.01
C LEU A 287 20.86 -3.10 -20.06
N GLU A 288 21.65 -4.15 -20.30
CA GLU A 288 21.17 -5.54 -20.26
C GLU A 288 20.63 -5.91 -18.86
N GLN A 289 21.31 -5.49 -17.80
CA GLN A 289 20.85 -5.71 -16.42
C GLN A 289 19.55 -4.97 -16.11
N ILE A 290 19.41 -3.72 -16.56
CA ILE A 290 18.16 -2.96 -16.41
C ILE A 290 17.02 -3.66 -17.18
N SER A 291 17.29 -4.18 -18.38
CA SER A 291 16.30 -4.89 -19.19
C SER A 291 15.78 -6.15 -18.47
N ILE A 292 16.66 -6.98 -17.93
CA ILE A 292 16.30 -8.20 -17.19
C ILE A 292 15.44 -7.86 -15.96
N LEU A 293 15.88 -6.90 -15.15
CA LEU A 293 15.15 -6.45 -13.95
C LEU A 293 13.76 -5.87 -14.28
N THR A 294 13.59 -5.27 -15.45
CA THR A 294 12.28 -4.75 -15.89
C THR A 294 11.32 -5.82 -16.39
N PHE A 295 11.82 -6.93 -16.92
CA PHE A 295 10.99 -7.97 -17.55
C PHE A 295 10.53 -9.04 -16.56
N GLU A 296 11.41 -9.51 -15.66
CA GLU A 296 11.12 -10.63 -14.76
C GLU A 296 10.51 -10.17 -13.42
N ASP A 297 11.11 -9.18 -12.76
CA ASP A 297 10.72 -8.79 -11.40
C ASP A 297 9.49 -7.85 -11.34
N LEU A 298 9.29 -7.01 -12.36
CA LEU A 298 8.19 -6.04 -12.38
C LEU A 298 6.86 -6.62 -12.88
N GLN A 299 6.88 -7.66 -13.74
CA GLN A 299 5.64 -8.31 -14.19
C GLN A 299 4.88 -8.97 -13.02
N ASP A 300 5.60 -9.49 -12.03
CA ASP A 300 5.04 -10.07 -10.81
C ASP A 300 4.28 -9.03 -9.95
N CYS A 301 4.64 -7.74 -10.05
CA CYS A 301 4.02 -6.65 -9.29
C CYS A 301 2.62 -6.25 -9.81
N PHE A 302 2.28 -6.61 -11.06
CA PHE A 302 1.01 -6.24 -11.69
C PHE A 302 0.00 -7.38 -11.73
N ARG A 303 0.34 -8.55 -11.17
CA ARG A 303 -0.61 -9.66 -11.08
C ARG A 303 -1.67 -9.32 -10.03
N PRO A 304 -2.96 -9.22 -10.41
CA PRO A 304 -4.00 -9.03 -9.41
C PRO A 304 -3.99 -10.23 -8.45
N PRO A 305 -4.18 -10.01 -7.13
CA PRO A 305 -4.34 -11.11 -6.21
C PRO A 305 -5.51 -11.99 -6.67
N PRO A 306 -5.41 -13.33 -6.59
CA PRO A 306 -6.49 -14.22 -6.99
C PRO A 306 -7.76 -13.84 -6.22
N LYS A 307 -8.84 -13.57 -6.96
CA LYS A 307 -10.16 -13.31 -6.39
C LYS A 307 -10.55 -14.54 -5.54
N SER A 308 -10.81 -14.32 -4.26
CA SER A 308 -11.30 -15.35 -3.34
C SER A 308 -12.60 -15.94 -3.90
N LEU A 309 -12.57 -17.24 -4.19
CA LEU A 309 -13.74 -18.03 -4.57
C LEU A 309 -14.72 -18.10 -3.39
N ASP A 310 -16.00 -17.91 -3.72
CA ASP A 310 -17.14 -18.17 -2.86
C ASP A 310 -17.09 -19.59 -2.28
N VAL A 311 -17.33 -19.68 -0.97
CA VAL A 311 -17.52 -20.93 -0.26
C VAL A 311 -18.95 -21.41 -0.53
N SER A 312 -19.08 -22.53 -1.22
CA SER A 312 -20.28 -23.37 -1.14
C SER A 312 -19.86 -24.81 -0.85
N GLU A 313 -20.42 -25.33 0.24
CA GLU A 313 -20.24 -26.68 0.76
C GLU A 313 -20.78 -27.74 -0.20
N SER A 314 -20.04 -28.84 -0.34
CA SER A 314 -20.68 -30.17 -0.36
C SER A 314 -19.66 -31.26 0.02
N VAL A 315 -20.10 -32.09 0.95
CA VAL A 315 -19.41 -33.22 1.57
C VAL A 315 -19.53 -34.45 0.67
N SER A 316 -18.46 -35.24 0.54
CA SER A 316 -18.56 -36.66 0.16
C SER A 316 -17.37 -37.45 0.71
N THR A 317 -17.69 -38.56 1.36
CA THR A 317 -16.87 -39.57 2.05
C THR A 317 -16.26 -40.60 1.09
N ASP A 318 -15.01 -41.06 1.31
CA ASP A 318 -14.64 -42.41 1.83
C ASP A 318 -13.20 -42.86 1.41
N LYS A 319 -12.42 -43.26 2.43
CA LYS A 319 -11.41 -44.36 2.60
C LYS A 319 -10.06 -44.53 1.82
N HIS A 320 -9.00 -44.52 2.67
CA HIS A 320 -7.78 -45.38 2.81
C HIS A 320 -6.50 -45.26 1.93
N ASP A 321 -5.48 -44.59 2.53
CA ASP A 321 -4.04 -44.94 2.82
C ASP A 321 -2.98 -45.29 1.73
N PRO A 322 -1.63 -45.06 1.94
CA PRO A 322 -0.89 -44.23 2.93
C PRO A 322 0.37 -43.42 2.41
N VAL A 323 0.84 -42.47 3.26
CA VAL A 323 2.17 -41.80 3.40
C VAL A 323 2.73 -40.81 2.34
N LYS A 324 2.76 -39.50 2.67
CA LYS A 324 3.93 -38.55 2.63
C LYS A 324 3.55 -37.13 3.16
N PRO A 325 4.52 -36.24 3.50
CA PRO A 325 4.53 -35.45 4.74
C PRO A 325 3.56 -34.26 4.77
N LEU A 326 3.10 -33.99 6.00
CA LEU A 326 1.98 -33.11 6.34
C LEU A 326 2.31 -31.62 6.08
N LYS A 327 1.59 -31.04 5.13
CA LYS A 327 1.45 -29.60 4.92
C LYS A 327 0.59 -28.99 6.03
N SER A 328 1.02 -27.81 6.48
CA SER A 328 0.23 -26.69 7.05
C SER A 328 -1.11 -27.02 7.73
N GLN A 329 -1.13 -26.94 9.06
CA GLN A 329 -2.35 -26.87 9.87
C GLN A 329 -3.09 -25.52 9.70
N PRO A 330 -4.40 -25.46 10.00
CA PRO A 330 -5.28 -24.33 9.69
C PRO A 330 -5.09 -23.13 10.64
N LEU A 331 -5.44 -21.95 10.13
CA LEU A 331 -5.35 -20.58 10.67
C LEU A 331 -6.10 -20.27 11.99
N ARG A 332 -6.03 -21.11 13.02
CA ARG A 332 -6.60 -20.81 14.36
C ARG A 332 -5.69 -21.25 15.53
N ALA A 333 -4.47 -20.72 15.65
CA ALA A 333 -3.67 -20.80 16.90
C ALA A 333 -2.40 -19.92 16.99
N ASN A 334 -2.12 -18.96 16.10
CA ASN A 334 -0.83 -18.23 16.11
C ASN A 334 -0.79 -17.02 17.07
N LEU A 335 -1.54 -17.06 18.17
CA LEU A 335 -1.49 -16.04 19.23
C LEU A 335 -0.56 -16.54 20.33
N HIS A 336 0.62 -15.93 20.44
CA HIS A 336 1.55 -16.26 21.52
C HIS A 336 1.39 -15.26 22.67
N ILE A 337 1.45 -15.77 23.90
CA ILE A 337 1.58 -14.92 25.09
C ILE A 337 3.02 -14.38 25.08
N ARG A 338 3.17 -13.06 25.27
CA ARG A 338 4.47 -12.36 25.17
C ARG A 338 5.40 -12.66 26.35
N GLU A 339 4.84 -13.02 27.50
CA GLU A 339 5.55 -13.17 28.79
C GLU A 339 6.64 -14.25 28.82
N PRO A 340 6.48 -15.45 28.25
CA PRO A 340 7.52 -16.47 28.25
C PRO A 340 8.81 -16.01 27.53
N PHE A 341 8.67 -15.23 26.46
CA PHE A 341 9.82 -14.69 25.71
C PHE A 341 10.60 -13.62 26.48
N LEU A 342 9.98 -12.95 27.45
CA LEU A 342 10.65 -11.93 28.25
C LEU A 342 11.70 -12.54 29.21
N GLN A 343 11.65 -13.84 29.47
CA GLN A 343 12.65 -14.53 30.31
C GLN A 343 14.02 -14.62 29.61
N SER A 344 14.02 -14.72 28.28
CA SER A 344 15.23 -14.75 27.44
C SER A 344 15.52 -13.40 26.79
N TYR A 345 14.99 -12.29 27.31
CA TYR A 345 15.17 -10.96 26.72
C TYR A 345 16.62 -10.49 26.77
N CYS A 346 17.21 -10.20 25.61
CA CYS A 346 18.57 -9.72 25.47
C CYS A 346 18.61 -8.20 25.32
N GLN A 347 19.55 -7.56 26.01
CA GLN A 347 19.88 -6.17 25.74
C GLN A 347 20.95 -6.12 24.64
N LEU A 348 20.63 -5.45 23.54
CA LEU A 348 21.46 -5.38 22.35
C LEU A 348 21.89 -3.94 22.06
N SER A 349 23.04 -3.81 21.40
CA SER A 349 23.57 -2.53 20.93
C SER A 349 24.21 -2.66 19.55
N PHE A 350 23.91 -1.72 18.65
CA PHE A 350 24.51 -1.66 17.33
C PHE A 350 25.99 -1.27 17.40
N ASP A 351 26.81 -1.98 16.64
CA ASP A 351 28.24 -1.74 16.56
C ASP A 351 28.58 -0.68 15.52
N VAL A 352 29.09 0.46 15.99
CA VAL A 352 29.58 1.57 15.17
C VAL A 352 30.68 1.17 14.19
N ASN A 353 31.45 0.12 14.50
CA ASN A 353 32.53 -0.36 13.63
C ASN A 353 32.01 -1.10 12.39
N THR A 354 30.79 -1.64 12.46
CA THR A 354 30.15 -2.34 11.33
C THR A 354 29.23 -1.44 10.53
N ALA A 355 28.72 -0.36 11.14
CA ALA A 355 27.71 0.51 10.55
C ALA A 355 28.13 1.16 9.22
N HIS A 356 27.29 1.04 8.20
CA HIS A 356 27.47 1.76 6.94
C HIS A 356 27.55 3.29 7.16
N ARG A 357 28.29 4.00 6.29
CA ARG A 357 28.51 5.46 6.42
C ARG A 357 27.25 6.31 6.36
N PHE A 358 26.15 5.83 5.77
CA PHE A 358 24.85 6.53 5.76
C PHE A 358 23.96 6.20 6.96
N LEU A 359 24.43 5.36 7.89
CA LEU A 359 23.69 5.02 9.10
C LEU A 359 24.24 5.79 10.27
N SER A 360 23.37 6.51 10.97
CA SER A 360 23.71 7.20 12.21
C SER A 360 23.19 6.40 13.41
N LEU A 361 24.09 6.09 14.35
CA LEU A 361 23.76 5.45 15.62
C LEU A 361 23.52 6.48 16.72
N SER A 362 22.46 6.29 17.51
CA SER A 362 22.07 7.18 18.60
C SER A 362 21.50 6.40 19.79
N LYS A 363 21.15 7.10 20.88
CA LYS A 363 20.63 6.49 22.13
C LYS A 363 21.54 5.38 22.70
N GLY A 364 22.85 5.63 22.71
CA GLY A 364 23.85 4.66 23.18
C GLY A 364 23.93 3.41 22.30
N GLY A 365 23.81 3.57 20.97
CA GLY A 365 23.89 2.45 20.03
C GLY A 365 22.60 1.64 19.89
N ARG A 366 21.50 2.02 20.53
CA ARG A 366 20.22 1.28 20.42
C ARG A 366 19.33 1.73 19.27
N ARG A 367 19.60 2.90 18.68
CA ARG A 367 18.79 3.46 17.61
C ARG A 367 19.67 3.68 16.38
N VAL A 368 19.25 3.13 15.25
CA VAL A 368 19.84 3.37 13.94
C VAL A 368 18.87 4.16 13.07
N SER A 369 19.40 5.10 12.29
CA SER A 369 18.62 5.86 11.32
C SER A 369 19.45 6.11 10.08
N HIS A 370 18.83 6.03 8.91
CA HIS A 370 19.46 6.49 7.67
C HIS A 370 19.53 8.03 7.68
N LYS A 371 20.72 8.59 7.49
CA LYS A 371 21.01 10.03 7.46
C LYS A 371 22.08 10.33 6.40
N GLU A 372 22.46 11.60 6.28
CA GLU A 372 23.62 12.03 5.49
C GLU A 372 24.91 11.32 5.93
N THR A 373 25.94 11.37 5.09
CA THR A 373 27.23 10.70 5.30
C THR A 373 27.81 11.00 6.68
N GLN A 374 28.05 9.96 7.46
CA GLN A 374 28.69 9.99 8.76
C GLN A 374 30.22 9.88 8.61
N THR A 375 30.95 10.60 9.46
CA THR A 375 32.42 10.61 9.52
C THR A 375 32.95 9.48 10.42
N TYR A 376 32.73 8.24 10.01
CA TYR A 376 33.27 7.09 10.75
C TYR A 376 34.71 6.76 10.35
N PRO A 377 35.55 6.29 11.30
CA PRO A 377 36.87 5.77 10.99
C PRO A 377 36.80 4.58 10.01
N VAL A 378 37.84 4.45 9.19
CA VAL A 378 38.00 3.27 8.31
C VAL A 378 38.12 2.03 9.19
N HIS A 379 37.31 1.02 8.91
CA HIS A 379 37.28 -0.23 9.67
C HIS A 379 36.98 -1.40 8.73
N THR A 380 37.66 -2.53 8.94
CA THR A 380 37.56 -3.71 8.06
C THR A 380 36.20 -4.40 8.10
N GLU A 381 35.52 -4.33 9.25
CA GLU A 381 34.18 -4.93 9.43
C GLU A 381 33.03 -4.00 9.01
N ARG A 382 33.33 -2.80 8.50
CA ARG A 382 32.32 -1.83 8.06
C ARG A 382 31.68 -2.27 6.76
N PHE A 383 30.35 -2.27 6.71
CA PHE A 383 29.65 -2.42 5.43
C PHE A 383 29.91 -1.20 4.53
N GLU A 384 30.35 -1.44 3.30
CA GLU A 384 30.69 -0.38 2.34
C GLU A 384 29.61 -0.15 1.26
N LYS A 385 28.84 -1.20 0.95
CA LYS A 385 27.84 -1.17 -0.14
C LYS A 385 26.42 -1.01 0.39
N ASP A 386 26.04 -1.87 1.33
CA ASP A 386 24.67 -1.95 1.85
C ASP A 386 24.52 -1.20 3.17
N TRP A 387 23.36 -0.57 3.37
CA TRP A 387 23.01 0.22 4.56
C TRP A 387 22.68 -0.67 5.76
N GLN A 388 23.70 -1.41 6.22
CA GLN A 388 23.58 -2.41 7.29
C GLN A 388 24.41 -2.05 8.50
N VAL A 389 23.99 -2.59 9.65
CA VAL A 389 24.74 -2.57 10.90
C VAL A 389 24.46 -3.85 11.69
N MET A 390 25.49 -4.40 12.32
CA MET A 390 25.38 -5.54 13.22
C MET A 390 25.31 -5.09 14.68
N CYS A 391 24.78 -5.93 15.55
CA CYS A 391 24.93 -5.77 16.99
C CYS A 391 26.31 -6.26 17.45
N ARG A 392 26.74 -5.76 18.61
CA ARG A 392 28.01 -6.16 19.25
C ARG A 392 27.92 -7.54 19.87
N GLU A 393 26.76 -7.83 20.44
CA GLU A 393 26.45 -9.08 21.11
C GLU A 393 26.24 -10.20 20.08
N SER A 394 26.63 -11.42 20.45
CA SER A 394 26.47 -12.61 19.61
C SER A 394 25.98 -13.79 20.43
N PHE A 395 25.36 -14.74 19.74
CA PHE A 395 24.71 -15.90 20.35
C PHE A 395 25.25 -17.19 19.77
N ASN A 396 25.70 -18.10 20.64
CA ASN A 396 26.29 -19.38 20.26
C ASN A 396 25.65 -20.60 20.94
N SER A 397 24.65 -20.38 21.80
CA SER A 397 23.92 -21.42 22.54
C SER A 397 22.67 -20.82 23.21
N GLY A 398 21.68 -21.64 23.54
CA GLY A 398 20.51 -21.22 24.34
C GLY A 398 19.43 -20.45 23.57
N GLN A 399 18.48 -19.89 24.33
CA GLN A 399 17.35 -19.12 23.81
C GLN A 399 17.54 -17.62 24.09
N HIS A 400 17.24 -16.81 23.08
CA HIS A 400 17.45 -15.37 23.07
C HIS A 400 16.27 -14.68 22.42
N TYR A 401 15.84 -13.55 22.98
CA TYR A 401 14.72 -12.78 22.45
C TYR A 401 15.01 -11.29 22.49
N TRP A 402 14.64 -10.56 21.45
CA TRP A 402 14.72 -9.10 21.44
C TRP A 402 13.62 -8.50 20.57
N GLU A 403 13.36 -7.22 20.77
CA GLU A 403 12.34 -6.50 20.01
C GLU A 403 12.93 -5.28 19.31
N VAL A 404 12.47 -5.02 18.09
CA VAL A 404 12.84 -3.85 17.30
C VAL A 404 11.60 -3.05 16.97
N LEU A 405 11.62 -1.76 17.31
CA LEU A 405 10.62 -0.78 16.89
C LEU A 405 11.08 -0.09 15.62
N ILE A 406 10.27 -0.14 14.57
CA ILE A 406 10.57 0.43 13.25
C ILE A 406 9.58 1.57 12.93
N SER A 407 10.09 2.65 12.32
CA SER A 407 9.26 3.80 11.94
C SER A 407 8.50 3.59 10.63
N SER A 408 9.03 2.75 9.73
CA SER A 408 8.45 2.45 8.42
C SER A 408 8.88 1.06 7.95
N GLN A 409 8.07 0.46 7.09
CA GLN A 409 8.31 -0.88 6.52
C GLN A 409 9.20 -0.78 5.28
N TRP A 410 10.47 -0.50 5.52
CA TRP A 410 11.54 -0.61 4.53
C TRP A 410 12.83 -0.99 5.27
N VAL A 411 12.82 -2.22 5.80
CA VAL A 411 13.88 -2.75 6.67
C VAL A 411 14.12 -4.23 6.37
N TYR A 412 15.33 -4.70 6.65
CA TYR A 412 15.60 -6.14 6.80
C TYR A 412 16.07 -6.39 8.22
N LEU A 413 15.51 -7.40 8.86
CA LEU A 413 15.82 -7.78 10.24
C LEU A 413 16.29 -9.24 10.23
N GLY A 414 17.36 -9.56 10.95
CA GLY A 414 17.76 -10.95 11.00
C GLY A 414 19.02 -11.21 11.80
N VAL A 415 19.65 -12.33 11.48
CA VAL A 415 20.90 -12.79 12.10
C VAL A 415 21.87 -13.24 11.02
N THR A 416 23.16 -13.13 11.31
CA THR A 416 24.23 -13.54 10.40
C THR A 416 25.47 -14.02 11.16
N TYR A 417 26.28 -14.85 10.52
CA TYR A 417 27.62 -15.13 11.00
C TYR A 417 28.55 -13.94 10.80
N ARG A 418 29.63 -13.86 11.60
CA ARG A 418 30.59 -12.75 11.53
C ARG A 418 31.25 -12.60 10.16
N ARG A 419 31.40 -13.72 9.44
CA ARG A 419 32.06 -13.83 8.12
C ARG A 419 31.26 -13.30 6.93
N ILE A 420 30.08 -12.72 7.15
CA ILE A 420 29.32 -12.06 6.07
C ILE A 420 30.20 -11.03 5.33
N SER A 421 30.12 -11.02 4.00
CA SER A 421 30.88 -10.09 3.18
C SER A 421 30.49 -8.64 3.47
N ARG A 422 31.44 -7.71 3.26
CA ARG A 422 31.25 -6.28 3.54
C ARG A 422 31.24 -5.40 2.28
N ARG A 423 31.67 -5.95 1.14
CA ARG A 423 32.04 -5.17 -0.05
C ARG A 423 31.30 -5.56 -1.33
N ASP A 424 30.83 -6.80 -1.44
CA ASP A 424 30.20 -7.32 -2.65
C ASP A 424 28.65 -7.30 -2.58
N ALA A 425 27.98 -7.72 -3.65
CA ALA A 425 26.52 -7.83 -3.67
C ALA A 425 25.97 -8.93 -2.74
N SER A 426 26.80 -9.87 -2.29
CA SER A 426 26.43 -10.90 -1.32
C SER A 426 26.47 -10.38 0.12
N ALA A 427 26.93 -9.13 0.34
CA ALA A 427 26.94 -8.50 1.65
C ALA A 427 25.54 -8.26 2.23
N LEU A 428 24.51 -8.14 1.39
CA LEU A 428 23.14 -7.92 1.84
C LEU A 428 22.60 -9.14 2.63
N ILE A 429 22.06 -8.88 3.82
CA ILE A 429 21.46 -9.90 4.66
C ILE A 429 20.32 -10.65 3.92
N GLY A 430 20.33 -11.98 3.99
CA GLY A 430 19.42 -12.89 3.31
C GLY A 430 19.85 -13.28 1.89
N ARG A 431 20.79 -12.55 1.27
CA ARG A 431 21.30 -12.80 -0.09
C ARG A 431 22.57 -13.65 -0.13
N ASN A 432 22.82 -14.40 0.94
CA ASN A 432 23.98 -15.28 1.11
C ASN A 432 23.62 -16.45 2.04
N SER A 433 24.45 -17.50 2.02
CA SER A 433 24.27 -18.72 2.82
C SER A 433 24.58 -18.54 4.32
N VAL A 434 25.04 -17.35 4.74
CA VAL A 434 25.50 -17.08 6.12
C VAL A 434 24.59 -16.12 6.88
N SER A 435 23.39 -15.87 6.35
CA SER A 435 22.42 -14.98 6.96
C SER A 435 20.98 -15.41 6.72
N TRP A 436 20.12 -15.05 7.67
CA TRP A 436 18.68 -15.30 7.66
C TRP A 436 17.99 -13.97 7.94
N ALA A 437 17.12 -13.54 7.03
CA ALA A 437 16.52 -12.21 7.09
C ALA A 437 15.01 -12.25 6.87
N LEU A 438 14.32 -11.36 7.57
CA LEU A 438 12.95 -10.95 7.29
C LEU A 438 12.99 -9.57 6.63
N GLN A 439 12.59 -9.49 5.38
CA GLN A 439 12.36 -8.25 4.66
C GLN A 439 10.95 -7.75 4.94
N LEU A 440 10.84 -6.48 5.33
CA LEU A 440 9.58 -5.76 5.49
C LEU A 440 9.58 -4.58 4.52
N PHE A 441 8.80 -4.68 3.43
CA PHE A 441 8.73 -3.65 2.40
C PHE A 441 7.30 -3.39 1.92
N ASN A 442 6.72 -2.22 2.21
CA ASN A 442 5.41 -1.80 1.69
C ASN A 442 4.29 -2.88 1.80
N LYS A 443 4.12 -3.49 2.99
CA LYS A 443 3.20 -4.61 3.25
C LYS A 443 3.51 -5.92 2.51
N SER A 444 4.59 -6.01 1.75
CA SER A 444 5.16 -7.26 1.26
C SER A 444 6.22 -7.74 2.24
N TYR A 445 5.98 -8.91 2.83
CA TYR A 445 6.90 -9.53 3.77
C TYR A 445 7.54 -10.73 3.08
N SER A 446 8.85 -10.85 3.20
CA SER A 446 9.58 -11.96 2.58
C SER A 446 10.63 -12.47 3.53
N ALA A 447 10.73 -13.79 3.66
CA ALA A 447 11.83 -14.43 4.35
C ALA A 447 12.93 -14.76 3.34
N TRP A 448 14.17 -14.38 3.65
CA TRP A 448 15.32 -14.54 2.78
C TRP A 448 16.42 -15.33 3.47
N HIS A 449 16.93 -16.34 2.76
CA HIS A 449 18.14 -17.08 3.12
C HIS A 449 18.76 -17.63 1.84
N ASP A 450 20.09 -17.55 1.70
CA ASP A 450 20.80 -18.08 0.54
C ASP A 450 20.26 -17.59 -0.82
N ASN A 451 19.84 -16.32 -0.86
CA ASN A 451 19.21 -15.70 -2.03
C ASN A 451 17.88 -16.35 -2.47
N GLN A 452 17.28 -17.19 -1.62
CA GLN A 452 15.96 -17.76 -1.84
C GLN A 452 14.90 -16.94 -1.09
N GLU A 453 13.83 -16.58 -1.80
CA GLU A 453 12.70 -15.85 -1.26
C GLU A 453 11.56 -16.78 -0.87
N VAL A 454 11.01 -16.59 0.31
CA VAL A 454 9.69 -17.10 0.69
C VAL A 454 8.78 -15.90 0.95
N LYS A 455 7.84 -15.65 0.02
CA LYS A 455 6.83 -14.59 0.16
C LYS A 455 5.86 -14.97 1.29
N LEU A 456 5.63 -14.03 2.21
CA LEU A 456 4.81 -14.18 3.40
C LEU A 456 3.50 -13.40 3.28
N GLN A 457 2.58 -13.68 4.20
CA GLN A 457 1.29 -12.97 4.24
C GLN A 457 1.49 -11.48 4.54
N PRO A 458 0.78 -10.59 3.83
CA PRO A 458 0.89 -9.16 4.02
C PRO A 458 0.39 -8.75 5.40
N ALA A 459 1.21 -8.04 6.16
CA ALA A 459 0.85 -7.53 7.47
C ALA A 459 1.50 -6.17 7.75
N THR A 460 1.03 -5.49 8.79
CA THR A 460 1.62 -4.23 9.25
C THR A 460 1.96 -4.25 10.72
N TYR A 461 3.25 -4.33 11.02
CA TYR A 461 3.77 -4.29 12.39
C TYR A 461 4.82 -3.19 12.50
N SER A 462 4.69 -2.34 13.51
CA SER A 462 5.70 -1.36 13.90
C SER A 462 6.71 -1.93 14.89
N ARG A 463 6.37 -3.02 15.57
CA ARG A 463 7.23 -3.72 16.52
C ARG A 463 7.38 -5.18 16.10
N ILE A 464 8.63 -5.62 15.97
CA ILE A 464 8.99 -6.98 15.58
C ILE A 464 9.74 -7.64 16.72
N GLY A 465 9.25 -8.79 17.19
CA GLY A 465 9.96 -9.67 18.10
C GLY A 465 10.77 -10.70 17.33
N ILE A 466 12.03 -10.89 17.69
CA ILE A 466 12.89 -11.92 17.13
C ILE A 466 13.27 -12.87 18.26
N HIS A 467 12.97 -14.16 18.06
CA HIS A 467 13.33 -15.24 18.99
C HIS A 467 14.28 -16.20 18.30
N LEU A 468 15.44 -16.40 18.91
CA LEU A 468 16.46 -17.34 18.48
C LEU A 468 16.57 -18.45 19.52
N ASP A 469 16.27 -19.68 19.14
CA ASP A 469 16.67 -20.88 19.86
C ASP A 469 17.85 -21.50 19.11
N TYR A 470 19.06 -21.20 19.59
CA TYR A 470 20.28 -21.67 18.94
C TYR A 470 20.39 -23.19 19.02
N THR A 471 20.06 -23.76 20.18
CA THR A 471 20.17 -25.19 20.44
C THR A 471 19.20 -26.01 19.60
N ALA A 472 17.97 -25.52 19.40
CA ALA A 472 16.98 -26.17 18.55
C ALA A 472 17.13 -25.82 17.06
N GLY A 473 18.02 -24.89 16.70
CA GLY A 473 18.18 -24.44 15.31
C GLY A 473 16.99 -23.65 14.78
N ILE A 474 16.33 -22.85 15.63
CA ILE A 474 15.08 -22.17 15.29
C ILE A 474 15.26 -20.65 15.39
N LEU A 475 14.89 -19.94 14.33
CA LEU A 475 14.77 -18.48 14.33
C LEU A 475 13.34 -18.09 13.97
N ARG A 476 12.65 -17.40 14.88
CA ARG A 476 11.26 -16.96 14.70
C ARG A 476 11.13 -15.46 14.70
N PHE A 477 10.26 -14.96 13.85
CA PHE A 477 9.89 -13.57 13.78
C PHE A 477 8.42 -13.41 14.14
N TYR A 478 8.12 -12.39 14.94
CA TYR A 478 6.79 -12.10 15.44
C TYR A 478 6.41 -10.65 15.21
N GLY A 479 5.19 -10.42 14.77
CA GLY A 479 4.57 -9.11 14.74
C GLY A 479 3.89 -8.83 16.06
N ILE A 480 4.19 -7.69 16.67
CA ILE A 480 3.68 -7.33 18.01
C ILE A 480 2.73 -6.13 17.88
N THR A 481 1.46 -6.36 18.21
CA THR A 481 0.45 -5.34 18.45
C THR A 481 -0.04 -5.49 19.90
N ASP A 482 -1.35 -5.66 20.12
CA ASP A 482 -1.92 -6.13 21.39
C ASP A 482 -1.66 -7.64 21.59
N THR A 483 -1.34 -8.34 20.51
CA THR A 483 -1.03 -9.77 20.50
C THR A 483 0.27 -10.05 19.74
N MET A 484 0.91 -11.18 20.03
CA MET A 484 2.13 -11.62 19.35
C MET A 484 1.78 -12.64 18.27
N THR A 485 1.89 -12.21 17.00
CA THR A 485 1.55 -13.03 15.82
C THR A 485 2.81 -13.56 15.17
N LEU A 486 2.92 -14.87 14.96
CA LEU A 486 4.05 -15.47 14.24
C LEU A 486 4.05 -15.03 12.77
N ILE A 487 5.15 -14.41 12.32
CA ILE A 487 5.37 -14.00 10.93
C ILE A 487 6.02 -15.14 10.15
N HIS A 488 7.13 -15.66 10.66
CA HIS A 488 7.90 -16.71 9.99
C HIS A 488 8.80 -17.47 10.96
N THR A 489 9.15 -18.70 10.59
CA THR A 489 10.11 -19.54 11.31
C THR A 489 11.12 -20.10 10.31
N PHE A 490 12.40 -19.83 10.53
CA PHE A 490 13.48 -20.59 9.92
C PHE A 490 13.85 -21.76 10.84
N GLN A 491 14.14 -22.89 10.21
CA GLN A 491 14.80 -24.04 10.82
C GLN A 491 16.12 -24.25 10.11
N SER A 492 17.22 -24.17 10.85
CA SER A 492 18.57 -24.30 10.30
C SER A 492 19.54 -24.81 11.35
N VAL A 493 20.62 -25.46 10.90
CA VAL A 493 21.70 -25.89 11.79
C VAL A 493 22.71 -24.76 11.88
N PHE A 494 22.75 -24.07 13.03
CA PHE A 494 23.70 -23.00 13.26
C PHE A 494 25.07 -23.57 13.65
N THR A 495 26.12 -23.13 12.96
CA THR A 495 27.49 -23.67 13.09
C THR A 495 28.47 -22.67 13.71
N GLU A 496 28.10 -21.39 13.75
CA GLU A 496 28.92 -20.29 14.26
C GLU A 496 28.08 -19.33 15.12
N PRO A 497 28.71 -18.44 15.90
CA PRO A 497 27.99 -17.41 16.64
C PRO A 497 27.19 -16.50 15.69
N LEU A 498 25.91 -16.30 16.03
CA LEU A 498 24.98 -15.45 15.30
C LEU A 498 24.95 -14.04 15.88
N TYR A 499 25.02 -13.07 15.00
CA TYR A 499 24.95 -11.65 15.32
C TYR A 499 23.64 -11.09 14.77
N PRO A 500 22.82 -10.43 15.60
CA PRO A 500 21.69 -9.65 15.11
C PRO A 500 22.17 -8.56 14.15
N VAL A 501 21.45 -8.40 13.05
CA VAL A 501 21.82 -7.46 11.98
C VAL A 501 20.57 -6.83 11.40
N ILE A 502 20.71 -5.57 11.01
CA ILE A 502 19.62 -4.79 10.44
C ILE A 502 20.09 -4.00 9.22
N TRP A 503 19.24 -3.97 8.20
CA TRP A 503 19.31 -3.02 7.10
C TRP A 503 18.16 -2.02 7.26
N VAL A 504 18.42 -0.73 7.07
CA VAL A 504 17.36 0.31 7.10
C VAL A 504 17.37 1.16 5.85
N GLY A 505 16.20 1.38 5.26
CA GLY A 505 16.02 2.24 4.11
C GLY A 505 16.10 3.72 4.42
N GLU A 506 16.00 4.55 3.38
CA GLU A 506 16.10 5.99 3.50
C GLU A 506 14.99 6.56 4.40
N ASN A 507 15.35 7.47 5.30
CA ASN A 507 14.45 8.07 6.30
C ASN A 507 13.77 7.08 7.25
N VAL A 508 14.25 5.82 7.30
CA VAL A 508 13.77 4.81 8.25
C VAL A 508 14.61 4.86 9.52
N VAL A 509 13.93 4.66 10.64
CA VAL A 509 14.50 4.57 11.97
C VAL A 509 14.13 3.21 12.55
N ALA A 510 15.11 2.52 13.11
CA ALA A 510 14.90 1.32 13.90
C ALA A 510 15.52 1.48 15.29
N THR A 511 14.81 1.04 16.31
CA THR A 511 15.23 1.14 17.71
C THR A 511 15.11 -0.22 18.39
N LEU A 512 16.21 -0.71 18.94
CA LEU A 512 16.22 -1.87 19.84
C LEU A 512 15.49 -1.49 21.13
N CYS A 513 14.41 -2.21 21.40
CA CYS A 513 13.59 -1.99 22.58
C CYS A 513 14.35 -2.37 23.86
N GLN A 514 13.92 -1.79 24.97
CA GLN A 514 14.33 -2.26 26.30
C GLN A 514 13.33 -3.28 26.81
N PRO A 515 13.77 -4.19 27.69
CA PRO A 515 12.84 -5.06 28.41
C PRO A 515 11.83 -4.16 29.17
N PRO A 516 10.54 -4.53 29.19
CA PRO A 516 9.58 -3.83 30.02
C PRO A 516 10.04 -3.87 31.48
N LEU A 517 9.99 -2.72 32.15
CA LEU A 517 10.24 -2.63 33.59
C LEU A 517 9.20 -3.52 34.29
N ARG A 518 9.67 -4.42 35.16
CA ARG A 518 8.81 -5.31 35.95
C ARG A 518 8.01 -4.53 36.97
#